data_AF-A0A1H9EWX7-F1
#
_entry.id   AF-A0A1H9EWX7-F1
#
_cell.length_a   1.000
_cell.length_b   1.000
_cell.length_c   1.000
_cell.angle_alpha   90.00
_cell.angle_beta   90.00
_cell.angle_gamma   90.00
#
_symmetry.space_group_name_H-M   'P 1'
#
loop_
_entity.id
_entity.type
_entity.pdbx_description
1 polymer ?
#
loop_
_entity_poly.entity_id
_entity_poly.type
_entity_poly.pdbx_seq_one_letter_code
_entity_poly.pdbx_strand_id
1 'polypeptide(L)'
;MSRVEGTGYLEETLRNQFLEYLIDPYSADFRRVRYGSNGDQSIIFACGLVNAKNRMGAYVGFTPFFAAFAHPALNESDASIVNAGPAWERVCQLSGL
;
A
#
# COMPACT_ATOMS: atom_id res chain seq x y z
N MET A 1 -22.53 -3.63 -2.44
CA MET A 1 -21.34 -3.22 -1.66
C MET A 1 -20.42 -4.43 -1.59
N SER A 2 -19.59 -4.61 -2.60
CA SER A 2 -18.77 -5.83 -2.76
C SER A 2 -17.58 -5.75 -1.81
N ARG A 3 -17.65 -6.53 -0.74
CA ARG A 3 -16.55 -6.76 0.20
C ARG A 3 -15.49 -7.55 -0.55
N VAL A 4 -14.30 -6.98 -0.69
CA VAL A 4 -13.16 -7.64 -1.35
C VAL A 4 -12.75 -8.83 -0.48
N GLU A 5 -13.17 -10.03 -0.85
CA GLU A 5 -12.70 -11.29 -0.26
C GLU A 5 -11.27 -11.55 -0.76
N GLY A 6 -10.28 -10.99 -0.06
CA GLY A 6 -8.89 -11.11 -0.49
C GLY A 6 -7.87 -10.28 0.29
N THR A 7 -8.20 -9.81 1.50
CA THR A 7 -7.32 -8.91 2.26
C THR A 7 -5.94 -9.51 2.52
N GLY A 8 -5.83 -10.84 2.65
CA GLY A 8 -4.54 -11.52 2.84
C GLY A 8 -3.62 -11.43 1.61
N TYR A 9 -4.16 -11.65 0.42
CA TYR A 9 -3.39 -11.56 -0.84
C TYR A 9 -2.95 -10.12 -1.14
N LEU A 10 -3.84 -9.16 -0.89
CA LEU A 10 -3.53 -7.73 -1.05
C LEU A 10 -2.48 -7.25 -0.05
N GLU A 11 -2.55 -7.71 1.20
CA GLU A 11 -1.55 -7.38 2.22
C GLU A 11 -0.20 -8.01 1.90
N GLU A 12 -0.16 -9.28 1.47
CA GLU A 12 1.08 -9.93 1.04
C GLU A 12 1.69 -9.23 -0.18
N THR A 13 0.89 -8.90 -1.18
CA THR A 13 1.33 -8.15 -2.36
C THR A 13 1.86 -6.78 -1.97
N LEU A 14 1.15 -6.04 -1.10
CA LEU A 14 1.59 -4.76 -0.59
C LEU A 14 2.95 -4.89 0.12
N ARG A 15 3.08 -5.85 1.05
CA ARG A 15 4.33 -6.10 1.78
C ARG A 15 5.48 -6.44 0.83
N ASN A 16 5.22 -7.27 -0.17
CA ASN A 16 6.22 -7.64 -1.16
C ASN A 16 6.65 -6.45 -2.03
N GLN A 17 5.73 -5.58 -2.42
CA GLN A 17 6.06 -4.37 -3.18
C GLN A 17 6.84 -3.37 -2.34
N PHE A 18 6.56 -3.29 -1.04
CA PHE A 18 7.36 -2.50 -0.11
C PHE A 18 8.77 -3.11 0.14
N LEU A 19 9.10 -4.35 -0.29
CA LEU A 19 10.48 -4.88 -0.23
C LEU A 19 11.47 -4.03 -1.01
N GLU A 20 11.05 -3.43 -2.12
CA GLU A 20 11.94 -2.61 -2.95
C GLU A 20 12.21 -1.23 -2.35
N TYR A 21 11.35 -0.79 -1.42
CA TYR A 21 11.39 0.56 -0.84
C TYR A 21 11.73 0.58 0.66
N LEU A 22 11.56 -0.53 1.38
CA LEU A 22 11.86 -0.68 2.80
C LEU A 22 13.09 -1.56 3.01
N ILE A 23 13.86 -1.24 4.04
CA ILE A 23 15.08 -1.98 4.40
C ILE A 23 14.74 -3.35 4.98
N ASP A 24 13.60 -3.44 5.67
CA ASP A 24 13.04 -4.68 6.16
C ASP A 24 11.51 -4.57 6.21
N PRO A 25 10.79 -5.05 5.19
CA PRO A 25 9.32 -4.92 5.12
C PRO A 25 8.59 -5.93 6.00
N TYR A 26 9.24 -7.01 6.42
CA TYR A 26 8.66 -7.97 7.36
C TYR A 26 8.53 -7.38 8.77
N SER A 27 9.39 -6.43 9.14
CA SER A 27 9.27 -5.64 10.37
C SER A 27 8.47 -4.36 10.20
N ALA A 28 7.96 -4.06 9.00
CA ALA A 28 7.13 -2.89 8.78
C ALA A 28 5.73 -3.08 9.39
N ASP A 29 5.34 -2.14 10.24
CA ASP A 29 4.02 -2.09 10.85
C ASP A 29 3.10 -1.21 9.99
N PHE A 30 2.02 -1.82 9.48
CA PHE A 30 1.02 -1.13 8.67
C PHE A 30 -0.25 -0.88 9.49
N ARG A 31 -0.77 0.35 9.47
CA ARG A 31 -1.98 0.74 10.20
C ARG A 31 -2.92 1.58 9.37
N ARG A 32 -4.21 1.49 9.71
CA ARG A 32 -5.30 2.21 9.01
C ARG A 32 -5.27 1.95 7.50
N VAL A 33 -4.89 0.73 7.11
CA VAL A 33 -4.78 0.37 5.70
C VAL A 33 -6.17 0.25 5.10
N ARG A 34 -6.39 0.96 3.99
CA ARG A 34 -7.58 0.84 3.16
C ARG A 34 -7.18 0.34 1.78
N TYR A 35 -8.00 -0.53 1.23
CA TYR A 35 -7.83 -1.11 -0.09
C TYR A 35 -9.05 -0.82 -0.94
N GLY A 36 -8.83 -0.65 -2.23
CA GLY A 36 -9.86 -0.32 -3.20
C GLY A 36 -9.32 -0.55 -4.58
N SER A 37 -10.18 -0.43 -5.58
CA SER A 37 -9.80 -0.69 -6.95
C SER A 37 -10.55 0.23 -7.88
N ASN A 38 -10.04 0.39 -9.10
CA ASN A 38 -10.84 0.98 -10.16
C ASN A 38 -12.02 0.05 -10.51
N GLY A 39 -13.02 0.58 -11.23
CA GLY A 39 -14.25 -0.16 -11.54
C GLY A 39 -14.02 -1.54 -12.18
N ASP A 40 -12.97 -1.66 -13.00
CA ASP A 40 -12.58 -2.88 -13.70
C ASP A 40 -11.59 -3.77 -12.93
N GLN A 41 -11.27 -3.42 -11.67
CA GLN A 41 -10.32 -4.12 -10.79
C GLN A 41 -8.92 -4.29 -11.36
N SER A 42 -8.58 -3.58 -12.43
CA SER A 42 -7.31 -3.65 -13.10
C SER A 42 -6.21 -2.87 -12.38
N ILE A 43 -6.60 -1.89 -11.56
CA ILE A 43 -5.70 -1.16 -10.65
C ILE A 43 -6.25 -1.26 -9.24
N ILE A 44 -5.41 -1.69 -8.30
CA ILE A 44 -5.70 -1.73 -6.88
C ILE A 44 -4.93 -0.61 -6.19
N PHE A 45 -5.62 0.12 -5.34
CA PHE A 45 -5.07 1.18 -4.51
C PHE A 45 -5.00 0.72 -3.07
N ALA A 46 -3.88 0.99 -2.41
CA ALA A 46 -3.71 0.81 -0.98
C ALA A 46 -3.21 2.11 -0.35
N CYS A 47 -3.77 2.42 0.81
CA CYS A 47 -3.50 3.64 1.54
C CYS A 47 -3.36 3.35 3.01
N GLY A 48 -2.41 3.97 3.69
CA GLY A 48 -2.33 3.82 5.13
C GLY A 48 -1.13 4.51 5.74
N LEU A 49 -0.77 4.02 6.92
CA LEU A 49 0.42 4.40 7.64
C LEU A 49 1.38 3.21 7.67
N VAL A 50 2.64 3.46 7.35
CA VAL A 50 3.72 2.48 7.42
C VAL A 50 4.80 3.00 8.37
N ASN A 51 5.21 2.15 9.31
CA ASN A 51 6.38 2.40 10.15
C ASN A 51 7.40 1.30 9.87
N ALA A 52 8.51 1.69 9.24
CA ALA A 52 9.59 0.79 8.88
C ALA A 52 10.90 1.25 9.53
N LYS A 53 11.82 0.31 9.70
CA LYS A 53 13.15 0.62 10.21
C LYS A 53 13.95 1.43 9.20
N ASN A 54 14.68 2.42 9.68
CA ASN A 54 15.69 3.13 8.90
C ASN A 54 16.96 2.26 8.71
N ARG A 55 17.98 2.78 8.00
CA ARG A 55 19.26 2.07 7.75
C ARG A 55 20.05 1.74 9.00
N MET A 56 19.68 2.33 10.13
CA MET A 56 20.28 2.09 11.44
C MET A 56 19.45 1.10 12.27
N GLY A 57 18.39 0.50 11.71
CA GLY A 57 17.57 -0.51 12.36
C GLY A 57 16.50 0.04 13.33
N ALA A 58 16.33 1.37 13.41
CA ALA A 58 15.38 2.01 14.31
C ALA A 58 14.09 2.43 13.59
N TYR A 59 12.95 2.30 14.28
CA TYR A 59 11.68 2.85 13.83
C TYR A 59 11.68 4.37 14.02
N VAL A 60 11.32 5.10 12.96
CA VAL A 60 11.29 6.57 12.96
C VAL A 60 9.88 7.13 13.13
N GLY A 61 8.87 6.27 13.18
CA GLY A 61 7.47 6.64 13.33
C GLY A 61 6.64 6.31 12.10
N PHE A 62 5.32 6.41 12.26
CA PHE A 62 4.38 6.14 11.19
C PHE A 62 4.41 7.25 10.14
N THR A 63 4.70 6.85 8.91
CA THR A 63 4.66 7.71 7.73
C THR A 63 3.50 7.32 6.84
N PRO A 64 2.78 8.28 6.25
CA PRO A 64 1.69 7.97 5.35
C PRO A 64 2.19 7.45 4.00
N PHE A 65 1.48 6.48 3.44
CA PHE A 65 1.77 5.93 2.12
C PHE A 65 0.52 5.84 1.25
N PHE A 66 0.76 5.90 -0.06
CA PHE A 66 -0.18 5.51 -1.10
C PHE A 66 0.53 4.57 -2.06
N ALA A 67 -0.08 3.44 -2.37
CA ALA A 67 0.41 2.47 -3.32
C ALA A 67 -0.67 2.20 -4.36
N ALA A 68 -0.29 2.22 -5.63
CA ALA A 68 -1.12 1.73 -6.73
C ALA A 68 -0.39 0.56 -7.38
N PHE A 69 -1.09 -0.55 -7.58
CA PHE A 69 -0.55 -1.74 -8.22
C PHE A 69 -1.53 -2.25 -9.26
N ALA A 70 -1.00 -2.60 -10.43
CA ALA A 70 -1.77 -3.30 -11.45
C ALA A 70 -2.17 -4.69 -10.92
N HIS A 71 -3.42 -5.08 -11.12
CA HIS A 71 -3.89 -6.42 -10.78
C HIS A 71 -3.15 -7.44 -11.65
N PRO A 72 -2.77 -8.63 -11.14
CA PRO A 72 -2.11 -9.69 -11.91
C PRO A 72 -2.89 -10.15 -13.15
N ALA A 73 -4.13 -9.69 -13.35
CA ALA A 73 -4.88 -9.86 -14.58
C ALA A 73 -4.25 -9.10 -15.77
N LEU A 74 -3.35 -8.15 -15.51
CA LEU A 74 -2.70 -7.32 -16.51
C LEU A 74 -1.27 -7.75 -16.89
N ASN A 75 -0.72 -8.85 -16.33
CA ASN A 75 0.66 -9.32 -16.60
C ASN A 75 1.78 -8.25 -16.41
N GLU A 76 1.51 -7.19 -15.65
CA GLU A 76 2.48 -6.15 -15.31
C GLU A 76 2.59 -6.05 -13.79
N SER A 77 3.76 -6.41 -13.26
CA SER A 77 4.07 -6.38 -11.83
C SER A 77 4.50 -4.98 -11.37
N ASP A 78 3.94 -3.92 -11.95
CA ASP A 78 4.35 -2.56 -11.65
C ASP A 78 3.50 -2.02 -10.50
N ALA A 79 4.13 -1.93 -9.32
CA ALA A 79 3.60 -1.13 -8.21
C ALA A 79 4.36 0.18 -8.09
N SER A 80 3.61 1.27 -8.05
CA SER A 80 4.14 2.59 -7.73
C SER A 80 3.77 2.93 -6.30
N ILE A 81 4.78 2.98 -5.43
CA ILE A 81 4.64 3.43 -4.04
C ILE A 81 5.09 4.88 -3.96
N VAL A 82 4.19 5.75 -3.52
CA VAL A 82 4.47 7.18 -3.35
C VAL A 82 4.22 7.60 -1.91
N ASN A 83 5.11 8.45 -1.39
CA ASN A 83 4.88 9.10 -0.09
C ASN A 83 3.80 10.17 -0.28
N ALA A 84 2.62 9.92 0.27
CA ALA A 84 1.45 10.77 0.07
C ALA A 84 1.42 12.01 1.00
N GLY A 85 2.40 12.14 1.90
CA GLY A 85 2.51 13.28 2.81
C GLY A 85 1.28 13.48 3.71
N PRO A 86 1.12 14.66 4.34
CA PRO A 86 0.04 14.90 5.30
C PRO A 86 -1.36 14.92 4.68
N ALA A 87 -1.48 14.97 3.34
CA ALA A 87 -2.75 14.94 2.63
C ALA A 87 -3.21 13.53 2.22
N TRP A 88 -2.51 12.47 2.67
CA TRP A 88 -2.77 11.10 2.24
C TRP A 88 -4.24 10.67 2.37
N GLU A 89 -4.93 11.01 3.47
CA GLU A 89 -6.35 10.65 3.64
C GLU A 89 -7.23 11.19 2.51
N ARG A 90 -6.94 12.39 2.01
CA ARG A 90 -7.66 12.98 0.87
C ARG A 90 -7.31 12.26 -0.43
N VAL A 91 -6.05 11.89 -0.64
CA VAL A 91 -5.62 11.11 -1.82
C VAL A 91 -6.33 9.76 -1.84
N CYS A 92 -6.45 9.12 -0.67
CA CYS A 92 -7.18 7.85 -0.53
C CYS A 92 -8.66 8.02 -0.87
N GLN A 93 -9.29 9.04 -0.31
CA GLN A 93 -10.71 9.32 -0.56
C GLN A 93 -10.99 9.66 -2.03
N LEU A 94 -10.10 10.43 -2.69
CA LEU A 94 -10.19 10.73 -4.12
C LEU A 94 -9.97 9.49 -5.00
N SER A 95 -9.24 8.50 -4.52
CA SER A 95 -8.98 7.24 -5.22
C SER A 95 -10.07 6.18 -4.98
N GLY A 96 -11.17 6.56 -4.32
CA GLY A 96 -12.33 5.70 -4.10
C GLY A 96 -12.26 4.82 -2.84
N LEU A 97 -11.49 5.22 -1.81
CA LEU A 97 -11.31 4.54 -0.52
C LEU A 97 -12.00 5.21 0.68
#